data_AF-A0A819ZJH0-F1
#
_entry.id   AF-A0A819ZJH0-F1
#
_cell.length_a   1.000
_cell.length_b   1.000
_cell.length_c   1.000
_cell.angle_alpha   90.00
_cell.angle_beta   90.00
_cell.angle_gamma   90.00
#
_symmetry.space_group_name_H-M   'P 1'
#
loop_
_entity.id
_entity.type
_entity.pdbx_description
1 polymer ?
#
loop_
_entity_poly.entity_id
_entity_poly.type
_entity_poly.pdbx_seq_one_letter_code
_entity_poly.pdbx_strand_id
1 'polypeptide(L)'
;MFVSQMAFFAQVSDPKIGGTYMTLLNTLSNLGTNWISTTALYAADYLTWKTCSLGGSQCETENEEKTCRILGGVCHPSIDPYYIEITICITAGIIWLLWKYQTIIRLQCLPITAWQIRSNRRKSHILAEDDESSFLITA
;
A
#
# COMPACT_ATOMS: atom_id res chain seq x y z
N MET A 1 4.71 14.67 5.52
CA MET A 1 3.71 14.14 6.49
C MET A 1 4.32 13.14 7.49
N PHE A 2 5.64 13.03 7.60
CA PHE A 2 6.30 12.01 8.42
C PHE A 2 5.93 12.11 9.92
N VAL A 3 5.90 13.33 10.48
CA VAL A 3 5.58 13.56 11.89
C VAL A 3 4.16 13.12 12.25
N SER A 4 3.17 13.47 11.42
CA SER A 4 1.76 13.08 11.65
C SER A 4 1.56 11.57 11.51
N GLN A 5 2.27 10.91 10.58
CA GLN A 5 2.20 9.46 10.39
C GLN A 5 2.83 8.72 11.57
N MET A 6 4.00 9.16 12.05
CA MET A 6 4.66 8.56 13.20
C MET A 6 3.88 8.77 14.49
N ALA A 7 3.21 9.91 14.66
CA ALA A 7 2.30 10.15 15.78
C ALA A 7 1.11 9.18 15.77
N PHE A 8 0.52 8.92 14.59
CA PHE A 8 -0.55 7.93 14.46
C PHE A 8 -0.06 6.49 14.74
N PHE A 9 1.14 6.13 14.27
CA PHE A 9 1.74 4.82 14.56
C PHE A 9 2.02 4.62 16.04
N ALA A 10 2.46 5.67 16.73
CA ALA A 10 2.66 5.64 18.18
C ALA A 10 1.32 5.49 18.93
N GLN A 11 0.26 6.17 18.47
CA GLN A 11 -1.07 6.06 19.09
C GLN A 11 -1.68 4.67 18.90
N VAL A 12 -1.63 4.11 17.68
CA VAL A 12 -2.28 2.82 17.39
C VAL A 12 -1.54 1.62 17.99
N SER A 13 -0.27 1.78 18.36
CA SER A 13 0.56 0.71 18.93
C SER A 13 0.18 0.42 20.38
N ASP A 14 -0.10 -0.84 20.70
CA ASP A 14 -0.43 -1.27 22.07
C ASP A 14 0.76 -1.02 23.03
N PRO A 15 0.56 -0.42 24.22
CA PRO A 15 1.62 -0.21 25.21
C PRO A 15 2.41 -1.47 25.60
N LYS A 16 1.78 -2.65 25.55
CA LYS A 16 2.41 -3.93 25.93
C LYS A 16 3.32 -4.51 24.86
N ILE A 17 3.09 -4.21 23.58
CA ILE A 17 3.86 -4.74 22.44
C ILE A 17 4.13 -3.64 21.39
N GLY A 18 4.32 -2.40 21.86
CA GLY A 18 4.36 -1.24 20.98
C GLY A 18 5.56 -1.22 20.03
N GLY A 19 6.69 -1.77 20.47
CA GLY A 19 7.90 -1.86 19.63
C GLY A 19 7.70 -2.72 18.37
N THR A 20 6.96 -3.82 18.47
CA THR A 20 6.68 -4.69 17.31
C THR A 20 5.69 -4.03 16.34
N TYR A 21 4.61 -3.42 16.85
CA TYR A 21 3.65 -2.69 16.01
C TYR A 21 4.31 -1.50 15.30
N MET A 22 5.09 -0.69 16.02
CA MET A 22 5.80 0.46 15.45
C MET A 22 6.77 0.04 14.34
N THR A 23 7.55 -1.03 14.57
CA THR A 23 8.52 -1.54 13.57
C THR A 23 7.81 -2.08 12.34
N LEU A 24 6.75 -2.86 12.49
CA LEU A 24 5.97 -3.41 11.38
C LEU A 24 5.32 -2.29 10.54
N LEU A 25 4.74 -1.28 11.18
CA LEU A 25 4.13 -0.15 10.50
C LEU A 25 5.17 0.70 9.74
N ASN A 26 6.37 0.85 10.30
CA ASN A 26 7.48 1.50 9.62
C ASN A 26 7.95 0.71 8.38
N THR A 27 8.06 -0.61 8.49
CA THR A 27 8.39 -1.48 7.35
C THR A 27 7.34 -1.37 6.24
N LEU A 28 6.05 -1.42 6.59
CA LEU A 28 4.96 -1.27 5.62
C LEU A 28 4.98 0.10 4.95
N SER A 29 5.30 1.17 5.69
CA SER A 29 5.38 2.53 5.14
C SER A 29 6.54 2.71 4.17
N ASN A 30 7.70 2.14 4.51
CA ASN A 30 8.87 2.17 3.64
C ASN A 30 8.65 1.32 2.39
N LEU A 31 8.00 0.16 2.51
CA LEU A 31 7.68 -0.70 1.38
C LEU A 31 6.64 -0.06 0.45
N GLY A 32 5.58 0.53 1.02
CA GLY A 32 4.52 1.18 0.25
C GLY A 32 5.06 2.33 -0.61
N THR A 33 5.95 3.16 -0.07
CA THR A 33 6.51 4.30 -0.81
C THR A 33 7.39 3.87 -1.99
N ASN A 34 8.23 2.84 -1.79
CA ASN A 34 9.10 2.34 -2.85
C ASN A 34 8.33 1.56 -3.91
N TRP A 35 7.35 0.74 -3.51
CA TRP A 35 6.52 -0.05 -4.41
C TRP A 35 5.77 0.81 -5.43
N ILE A 36 5.23 1.95 -5.00
CA ILE A 36 4.42 2.82 -5.86
C ILE A 36 5.28 3.36 -7.01
N SER A 37 6.51 3.77 -6.74
CA SER A 37 7.41 4.34 -7.75
C SER A 37 7.83 3.29 -8.79
N THR A 38 8.18 2.08 -8.36
CA THR A 38 8.52 0.97 -9.28
C THR A 38 7.31 0.55 -10.12
N THR A 39 6.14 0.49 -9.51
CA THR A 39 4.90 0.11 -10.22
C THR A 39 4.50 1.15 -11.26
N ALA A 40 4.66 2.45 -10.94
CA ALA A 40 4.36 3.54 -11.87
C ALA A 40 5.27 3.50 -13.09
N LEU A 41 6.58 3.31 -12.89
CA LEU A 41 7.54 3.23 -13.99
C LEU A 41 7.28 2.01 -14.88
N TYR A 42 6.94 0.87 -14.27
CA TYR A 42 6.55 -0.34 -15.02
C TYR A 42 5.27 -0.13 -15.83
N ALA A 43 4.29 0.61 -15.30
CA ALA A 43 3.09 0.96 -16.03
C ALA A 43 3.39 1.90 -17.21
N ALA A 44 4.27 2.89 -17.04
CA ALA A 44 4.67 3.81 -18.10
C ALA A 44 5.29 3.07 -19.31
N ASP A 45 6.13 2.06 -19.04
CA ASP A 45 6.71 1.22 -20.09
C ASP A 45 5.64 0.46 -20.90
N TYR A 46 4.59 -0.01 -20.23
CA TYR A 46 3.47 -0.71 -20.90
C TYR A 46 2.57 0.22 -21.72
N LEU A 47 2.47 1.49 -21.34
CA LEU A 47 1.59 2.47 -22.00
C LEU A 47 2.25 3.23 -23.17
N THR A 48 3.51 2.93 -23.49
CA THR A 48 4.25 3.65 -24.53
C THR A 48 3.92 3.13 -25.93
N TRP A 49 2.99 3.78 -26.64
CA TRP A 49 2.74 3.51 -28.06
C TRP A 49 3.52 4.45 -28.98
N LYS A 50 4.25 3.85 -29.93
CA LYS A 50 5.03 4.57 -30.94
C LYS A 50 4.32 4.50 -32.29
N THR A 51 4.38 5.59 -33.07
CA THR A 51 3.76 5.68 -34.40
C THR A 51 4.78 6.12 -35.43
N CYS A 52 4.68 5.57 -36.64
CA CYS A 52 5.56 5.95 -37.75
C CYS A 52 5.10 7.28 -38.39
N SER A 53 6.04 8.19 -38.66
CA SER A 53 5.76 9.46 -39.34
C SER A 53 5.23 9.30 -40.79
N LEU A 54 5.49 8.15 -41.42
CA LEU A 54 5.11 7.86 -42.81
C LEU A 54 4.32 6.55 -42.83
N GLY A 55 3.01 6.63 -43.10
CA GLY A 55 2.15 5.44 -43.28
C GLY A 55 1.26 5.06 -42.09
N GLY A 56 1.29 5.80 -40.98
CA GLY A 56 0.31 5.66 -39.89
C GLY A 56 0.32 4.32 -39.14
N SER A 57 1.28 3.44 -39.41
CA SER A 57 1.45 2.17 -38.72
C SER A 57 2.04 2.37 -37.32
N GLN A 58 1.67 1.49 -36.38
CA GLN A 58 2.29 1.42 -35.06
C GLN A 58 3.73 0.89 -35.19
N CYS A 59 4.62 1.38 -34.32
CA CYS A 59 6.01 0.92 -34.20
C CYS A 59 6.18 0.21 -32.85
N GLU A 60 5.40 -0.83 -32.58
CA GLU A 60 5.45 -1.53 -31.29
C GLU A 60 6.49 -2.67 -31.34
N THR A 61 6.62 -3.32 -32.50
CA THR A 61 7.55 -4.45 -32.70
C THR A 61 8.79 -4.04 -33.50
N GLU A 62 9.94 -4.69 -33.27
CA GLU A 62 11.18 -4.48 -34.05
C GLU A 62 10.97 -4.56 -35.57
N ASN A 63 10.08 -5.44 -36.03
CA ASN A 63 9.79 -5.60 -37.45
C ASN A 63 9.05 -4.39 -38.04
N GLU A 64 8.15 -3.78 -37.27
CA GLU A 64 7.42 -2.58 -37.69
C GLU A 64 8.32 -1.36 -37.70
N GLU A 65 9.23 -1.26 -36.72
CA GLU A 65 10.24 -0.21 -36.69
C GLU A 65 11.18 -0.31 -37.91
N LYS A 66 11.63 -1.52 -38.25
CA LYS A 66 12.46 -1.77 -39.45
C LYS A 66 11.72 -1.38 -40.72
N THR A 67 10.46 -1.76 -40.87
CA THR A 67 9.64 -1.38 -42.03
C THR A 67 9.45 0.13 -42.13
N CYS A 68 9.17 0.82 -41.01
CA CYS A 68 9.07 2.28 -40.96
C CYS A 68 10.39 2.97 -41.38
N ARG A 69 11.54 2.48 -40.89
CA ARG A 69 12.86 3.00 -41.26
C ARG A 69 13.20 2.78 -42.74
N ILE A 70 12.83 1.62 -43.30
CA ILE A 70 13.03 1.32 -44.73
C ILE A 70 12.22 2.28 -45.61
N LEU A 71 11.03 2.68 -45.16
CA LEU A 71 10.19 3.70 -45.82
C LEU A 71 10.72 5.14 -45.64
N GLY A 72 11.86 5.32 -44.96
CA GLY A 72 12.44 6.63 -44.65
C GLY A 72 11.75 7.38 -43.51
N GLY A 73 10.89 6.70 -42.75
CA GLY A 73 10.19 7.26 -41.59
C GLY A 73 10.97 7.15 -40.28
N VAL A 74 10.65 8.07 -39.37
CA VAL A 74 11.07 8.04 -37.97
C VAL A 74 9.86 7.69 -37.09
N CYS A 75 10.05 6.78 -36.15
CA CYS A 75 9.03 6.45 -35.15
C CYS A 75 9.08 7.51 -34.04
N HIS A 76 8.00 8.26 -33.91
CA HIS A 76 7.80 9.21 -32.81
C HIS A 76 6.75 8.65 -31.85
N PRO A 77 6.90 8.84 -30.53
CA PRO A 77 5.80 8.61 -29.61
C PRO A 77 4.65 9.54 -30.00
N SER A 78 3.44 9.00 -30.19
CA SER A 78 2.28 9.78 -30.63
C SER A 78 1.75 10.69 -29.52
N ILE A 79 1.81 10.21 -28.28
CA ILE A 79 1.34 10.91 -27.08
C ILE A 79 2.39 10.69 -25.99
N ASP A 80 2.74 11.73 -25.24
CA ASP A 80 3.66 11.57 -24.12
C ASP A 80 3.01 10.67 -23.05
N PRO A 81 3.61 9.53 -22.71
CA PRO A 81 3.05 8.58 -21.75
C PRO A 81 2.83 9.22 -20.37
N TYR A 82 3.58 10.28 -20.06
CA TYR A 82 3.42 11.11 -18.85
C TYR A 82 1.98 11.60 -18.64
N TYR A 83 1.30 12.10 -19.68
CA TYR A 83 -0.07 12.61 -19.51
C TYR A 83 -1.06 11.47 -19.24
N ILE A 84 -0.88 10.32 -19.91
CA ILE A 84 -1.75 9.16 -19.73
C ILE A 84 -1.54 8.58 -18.33
N GLU A 85 -0.29 8.39 -17.90
CA GLU A 85 0.07 7.90 -16.57
C GLU A 85 -0.55 8.77 -15.47
N ILE A 86 -0.39 10.10 -15.55
CA ILE A 86 -0.96 11.02 -14.56
C ILE A 86 -2.48 10.90 -14.51
N THR A 87 -3.17 10.85 -15.65
CA THR A 87 -4.64 10.73 -15.66
C THR A 87 -5.11 9.44 -15.00
N ILE A 88 -4.41 8.33 -15.21
CA ILE A 88 -4.71 7.04 -14.58
C ILE A 88 -4.42 7.09 -13.07
N CYS A 89 -3.28 7.61 -12.66
CA CYS A 89 -2.91 7.71 -11.24
C CYS A 89 -3.89 8.61 -10.45
N ILE A 90 -4.32 9.74 -11.04
CA ILE A 90 -5.30 10.63 -10.41
C ILE A 90 -6.67 9.95 -10.28
N THR A 91 -7.16 9.34 -11.36
CA THR A 91 -8.48 8.68 -11.34
C THR A 91 -8.51 7.51 -10.36
N ALA A 92 -7.47 6.67 -10.36
CA ALA A 92 -7.32 5.57 -9.40
C ALA A 92 -7.23 6.10 -7.96
N GLY A 93 -6.47 7.18 -7.72
CA GLY A 93 -6.36 7.83 -6.41
C GLY A 93 -7.69 8.37 -5.90
N ILE A 94 -8.47 9.04 -6.75
CA ILE A 94 -9.79 9.56 -6.38
C ILE A 94 -10.76 8.40 -6.06
N ILE A 95 -10.82 7.37 -6.91
CA ILE A 95 -11.67 6.19 -6.69
C ILE A 95 -11.31 5.51 -5.36
N TRP A 96 -10.02 5.32 -5.10
CA TRP A 96 -9.54 4.74 -3.84
C TRP A 96 -9.94 5.59 -2.63
N LEU A 97 -9.73 6.91 -2.71
CA LEU A 97 -10.07 7.84 -1.63
C LEU A 97 -11.57 7.78 -1.35
N LEU A 98 -12.43 7.85 -2.36
CA LEU A 98 -13.88 7.76 -2.18
C LEU A 98 -14.30 6.43 -1.56
N TRP A 99 -13.69 5.32 -1.97
CA TRP A 99 -14.00 3.99 -1.44
C TRP A 99 -13.57 3.81 0.01
N LYS A 100 -12.39 4.31 0.39
CA LYS A 100 -11.84 4.16 1.74
C LYS A 100 -12.18 5.29 2.69
N TYR A 101 -12.72 6.41 2.20
CA TYR A 101 -13.05 7.58 3.01
C TYR A 101 -13.88 7.23 4.25
N GLN A 102 -14.94 6.44 4.08
CA GLN A 102 -15.79 5.99 5.20
C GLN A 102 -15.03 5.09 6.19
N THR A 103 -14.12 4.26 5.69
CA THR A 103 -13.30 3.40 6.54
C THR A 103 -12.30 4.23 7.34
N ILE A 104 -11.67 5.23 6.72
CA ILE A 104 -10.72 6.13 7.38
C ILE A 104 -11.41 6.89 8.51
N ILE A 105 -12.58 7.48 8.26
CA ILE A 105 -13.36 8.17 9.29
C ILE A 105 -13.71 7.22 10.43
N ARG A 106 -14.17 6.01 10.10
CA ARG A 106 -14.50 5.01 11.12
C ARG A 106 -13.28 4.66 11.98
N LEU A 107 -12.11 4.47 11.38
CA LEU A 107 -10.87 4.15 12.10
C LEU A 107 -10.38 5.32 12.97
N GLN A 108 -10.58 6.56 12.53
CA GLN A 108 -10.24 7.77 13.32
C GLN A 108 -11.13 7.94 14.56
N CYS A 109 -12.40 7.55 14.48
CA CYS A 109 -13.33 7.62 15.61
C CYS A 109 -13.21 6.44 16.59
N LEU A 110 -12.41 5.41 16.28
CA LEU A 110 -12.26 4.26 17.18
C LEU A 110 -11.42 4.63 18.42
N PRO A 111 -11.87 4.31 19.64
CA PRO A 111 -11.09 4.55 20.85
C PRO A 111 -9.83 3.67 20.87
N ILE A 112 -8.76 4.17 21.51
CA ILE A 112 -7.45 3.52 21.59
C ILE A 112 -7.51 2.08 22.15
N THR A 113 -8.50 1.81 23.00
CA THR A 113 -8.72 0.50 23.64
C THR A 113 -9.17 -0.58 22.64
N ALA A 114 -9.73 -0.20 21.49
CA ALA A 114 -10.12 -1.13 20.43
C ALA A 114 -8.92 -1.64 19.62
N TRP A 115 -7.79 -0.92 19.65
CA TRP A 115 -6.55 -1.29 18.95
C TRP A 115 -5.63 -2.16 19.81
N GLN A 116 -5.90 -2.24 21.11
CA GLN A 116 -5.10 -2.97 22.08
C GLN A 116 -5.53 -4.45 22.17
N ILE A 117 -4.57 -5.32 22.42
CA ILE A 117 -4.81 -6.75 22.63
C ILE A 117 -5.48 -6.93 23.99
N ARG A 118 -6.72 -7.46 23.99
CA ARG A 118 -7.39 -7.91 25.22
C ARG A 118 -6.57 -9.04 25.84
N SER A 119 -5.79 -8.76 26.87
CA SER A 119 -5.11 -9.80 27.63
C SER A 119 -6.15 -10.57 28.45
N ASN A 120 -6.64 -11.68 27.92
CA ASN A 120 -7.54 -12.59 28.64
C ASN A 120 -6.81 -13.44 29.71
N ARG A 121 -5.58 -13.04 30.08
CA ARG A 121 -4.67 -13.78 30.95
C ARG A 121 -4.99 -13.67 32.45
N ARG A 122 -6.15 -13.09 32.81
CA ARG A 122 -6.59 -12.95 34.21
C ARG A 122 -7.53 -14.08 34.67
N LYS A 123 -8.04 -14.95 33.78
CA LYS A 123 -8.81 -16.13 34.19
C LYS A 123 -7.94 -17.34 34.56
N SER A 124 -6.75 -17.48 33.98
CA SER A 124 -5.91 -18.67 34.22
C SER A 124 -5.11 -18.64 35.52
N HIS A 125 -4.81 -17.45 36.09
CA HIS A 125 -4.10 -17.37 37.38
C HIS A 125 -5.07 -17.53 38.57
N ILE A 126 -6.31 -17.05 38.43
CA ILE A 126 -7.35 -17.24 39.45
C ILE A 126 -7.81 -18.70 39.51
N LEU A 127 -7.93 -19.37 38.35
CA LEU A 127 -8.22 -20.81 38.30
C LEU A 127 -7.07 -21.71 38.77
N ALA A 128 -5.84 -21.19 38.89
CA ALA A 128 -4.72 -21.92 39.48
C ALA A 128 -4.64 -21.69 41.01
N GLU A 129 -4.97 -20.50 41.48
CA GLU A 129 -5.00 -20.19 42.93
C GLU A 129 -6.22 -20.80 43.66
N ASP A 130 -7.34 -21.02 42.96
CA ASP A 130 -8.51 -21.72 43.50
C ASP A 130 -8.29 -23.25 43.63
N ASP A 131 -7.40 -23.85 42.82
CA ASP A 131 -7.09 -25.30 42.88
C ASP A 131 -6.10 -25.61 44.02
N GLU A 132 -5.12 -24.72 44.27
CA GLU A 132 -4.14 -24.87 45.35
C GLU A 132 -4.75 -24.64 46.75
N SER A 133 -5.73 -23.73 46.86
CA SER A 133 -6.45 -23.46 48.12
C SER A 133 -7.48 -24.54 48.49
N SER A 134 -7.99 -25.30 47.52
CA SER A 134 -8.89 -26.44 47.75
C SER A 134 -8.15 -27.68 48.30
N PHE A 135 -6.87 -27.84 47.95
CA PHE A 135 -6.05 -28.96 48.42
C PHE A 135 -5.53 -28.79 49.86
N LEU A 136 -5.39 -27.55 50.34
CA LEU A 136 -4.88 -27.23 51.67
C LEU A 136 -5.92 -27.33 52.80
N ILE A 137 -7.23 -27.47 52.49
CA ILE A 137 -8.31 -27.55 53.49
C ILE A 137 -8.72 -29.02 53.78
N THR A 138 -8.20 -29.99 53.02
CA THR A 138 -8.61 -31.41 53.10
C THR A 138 -7.51 -32.38 53.58
N ALA A 139 -6.40 -31.88 54.14
CA ALA A 139 -5.30 -32.69 54.66
C ALA A 139 -5.09 -32.49 56.16
#